data_AF-G2P3Q4-F1
#
_entry.id   AF-G2P3Q4-F1
#
_cell.length_a   1.000
_cell.length_b   1.000
_cell.length_c   1.000
_cell.angle_alpha   90.00
_cell.angle_beta   90.00
_cell.angle_gamma   90.00
#
_symmetry.space_group_name_H-M   'P 1'
#
loop_
_entity.id
_entity.type
_entity.pdbx_description
1 polymer ?
#
loop_
_entity_poly.entity_id
_entity_poly.type
_entity_poly.pdbx_seq_one_letter_code
_entity_poly.pdbx_strand_id
1 'polypeptide(L)'
;MSPVLYQSRSRSDVLFEAAADAGVLRVMSDSRTPVFLTVHARGRRRYGYWQPYDRVSGRGGCYVALPTSVCDRLYSQGRIALGDPLVDPGKTTYRVWLASDPVAPVRIPVAPLPAVAAAQTLAA
;
A
#
# COMPACT_ATOMS: atom_id res chain seq x y z
N MET A 1 -0.64 -0.71 46.60
CA MET A 1 0.59 -0.21 45.96
C MET A 1 0.48 -0.46 44.48
N SER A 2 0.16 0.57 43.70
CA SER A 2 0.04 0.47 42.24
C SER A 2 1.39 0.77 41.60
N PRO A 3 1.98 -0.13 40.80
CA PRO A 3 3.18 0.21 40.04
C PRO A 3 2.77 1.11 38.87
N VAL A 4 3.22 2.35 38.90
CA VAL A 4 3.15 3.28 37.77
C VAL A 4 4.04 2.71 36.67
N LEU A 5 3.45 2.40 35.52
CA LEU A 5 4.14 1.88 34.35
C LEU A 5 5.18 2.89 33.88
N TYR A 6 6.45 2.48 33.84
CA TYR A 6 7.53 3.21 33.18
C TYR A 6 7.27 3.22 31.67
N GLN A 7 6.46 4.16 31.20
CA GLN A 7 6.32 4.49 29.79
C GLN A 7 7.47 5.40 29.36
N SER A 8 8.63 4.80 29.12
CA SER A 8 9.65 5.44 28.29
C SER A 8 9.90 4.57 27.07
N ARG A 9 8.97 4.62 26.11
CA ARG A 9 9.36 4.32 24.73
C ARG A 9 10.38 5.38 24.34
N SER A 10 11.63 4.96 24.14
CA SER A 10 12.71 5.86 23.76
C SER A 10 12.34 6.55 22.45
N ARG A 11 12.57 7.87 22.36
CA ARG A 11 12.36 8.63 21.11
C ARG A 11 13.09 8.00 19.92
N SER A 12 14.22 7.34 20.17
CA SER A 12 14.99 6.63 19.16
C SER A 12 14.23 5.43 18.56
N ASP A 13 13.49 4.68 19.38
CA ASP A 13 12.68 3.54 18.91
C ASP A 13 11.55 4.04 18.01
N VAL A 14 10.92 5.16 18.37
CA VAL A 14 9.84 5.76 17.57
C VAL A 14 10.36 6.19 16.19
N LEU A 15 11.56 6.77 16.14
CA LEU A 15 12.16 7.19 14.88
C LEU A 15 12.60 6.00 14.02
N PHE A 16 13.13 4.95 14.63
CA PHE A 16 13.50 3.72 13.92
C PHE A 16 12.27 3.00 13.35
N GLU A 17 11.18 2.92 14.13
CA GLU A 17 9.91 2.36 13.68
C GLU A 17 9.28 3.21 12.56
N ALA A 18 9.31 4.53 12.68
CA ALA A 18 8.86 5.43 11.62
C ALA A 18 9.68 5.26 10.32
N ALA A 19 10.99 5.06 10.44
CA ALA A 19 11.85 4.78 9.28
C ALA A 19 11.56 3.41 8.65
N ALA A 20 11.31 2.38 9.47
CA ALA A 20 10.93 1.05 9.00
C ALA A 20 9.57 1.07 8.29
N ASP A 21 8.58 1.74 8.89
CA ASP A 21 7.27 1.99 8.29
C ASP A 21 7.41 2.70 6.94
N ALA A 22 8.15 3.80 6.89
CA ALA A 22 8.37 4.57 5.67
C ALA A 22 9.07 3.75 4.58
N GLY A 23 10.03 2.90 4.95
CA GLY A 23 10.70 1.99 4.03
C GLY A 23 9.74 0.97 3.42
N VAL A 24 8.90 0.34 4.23
CA VAL A 24 7.90 -0.63 3.76
C VAL A 24 6.86 0.03 2.86
N LEU A 25 6.34 1.19 3.26
CA LEU A 25 5.35 1.93 2.48
C LEU A 25 5.93 2.41 1.15
N ARG A 26 7.20 2.84 1.12
CA ARG A 26 7.89 3.21 -0.13
C ARG A 26 7.93 2.03 -1.10
N VAL A 27 8.24 0.81 -0.64
CA VAL A 27 8.20 -0.39 -1.47
C VAL A 27 6.79 -0.65 -2.00
N MET A 28 5.76 -0.53 -1.15
CA MET A 28 4.37 -0.74 -1.54
C MET A 28 3.83 0.34 -2.49
N SER A 29 4.37 1.56 -2.44
CA SER A 29 4.03 2.64 -3.37
C SER A 29 4.59 2.41 -4.78
N ASP A 30 5.63 1.59 -4.94
CA ASP A 30 6.20 1.29 -6.24
C ASP A 30 5.33 0.24 -6.96
N SER A 31 4.63 0.69 -8.00
CA SER A 31 3.76 -0.14 -8.82
C SER A 31 4.48 -1.29 -9.54
N ARG A 32 5.80 -1.21 -9.69
CA ARG A 32 6.63 -2.25 -10.32
C ARG A 32 6.93 -3.42 -9.38
N THR A 33 6.77 -3.23 -8.07
CA THR A 33 7.10 -4.24 -7.06
C THR A 33 5.85 -4.61 -6.24
N PRO A 34 4.94 -5.42 -6.79
CA PRO A 34 3.76 -5.86 -6.05
C PRO A 34 4.17 -6.68 -4.83
N VAL A 35 3.58 -6.35 -3.68
CA VAL A 35 3.80 -7.02 -2.40
C VAL A 35 2.71 -8.07 -2.17
N PHE A 36 3.10 -9.22 -1.65
CA PHE A 36 2.20 -10.32 -1.30
C PHE A 36 2.40 -10.75 0.15
N LEU A 37 1.30 -11.11 0.80
CA LEU A 37 1.29 -11.82 2.07
C LEU A 37 1.00 -13.29 1.79
N THR A 38 1.89 -14.16 2.24
CA THR A 38 1.66 -15.61 2.24
C THR A 38 1.44 -16.10 3.67
N VAL A 39 0.26 -16.65 3.92
CA VAL A 39 -0.12 -17.31 5.17
C VAL A 39 -0.05 -18.81 4.95
N HIS A 40 0.88 -19.50 5.59
CA HIS A 40 0.97 -20.96 5.51
C HIS A 40 -0.04 -21.62 6.45
N ALA A 41 -0.45 -22.85 6.16
CA ALA A 41 -1.38 -23.63 7.00
C ALA A 41 -0.97 -23.73 8.48
N ARG A 42 0.35 -23.65 8.77
CA ARG A 42 0.90 -23.63 10.14
C ARG A 42 0.84 -22.26 10.82
N GLY A 43 0.13 -21.28 10.26
CA GLY A 43 0.01 -19.92 10.80
C GLY A 43 1.22 -19.01 10.55
N ARG A 44 2.29 -19.51 9.90
CA ARG A 44 3.45 -18.67 9.55
C ARG A 44 3.06 -17.69 8.45
N ARG A 45 3.27 -16.40 8.71
CA ARG A 45 3.00 -15.30 7.80
C ARG A 45 4.31 -14.74 7.27
N ARG A 46 4.37 -14.45 5.97
CA ARG A 46 5.49 -13.74 5.33
C ARG A 46 4.99 -12.73 4.33
N TYR A 47 5.47 -11.51 4.48
CA TYR A 47 5.32 -10.46 3.48
C TYR A 47 6.56 -10.43 2.59
N GLY A 48 6.37 -10.25 1.29
CA GLY A 48 7.50 -10.10 0.38
C GLY A 48 7.10 -9.64 -1.01
N TYR A 49 8.10 -9.30 -1.81
CA TYR A 49 7.95 -8.88 -3.18
C TYR A 49 9.08 -9.47 -4.04
N TRP A 50 8.83 -9.54 -5.34
CA TRP A 50 9.88 -9.87 -6.30
C TRP A 50 10.71 -8.62 -6.58
N GLN A 51 12.01 -8.68 -6.32
CA GLN A 51 12.94 -7.64 -6.73
C GLN A 51 13.48 -7.98 -8.13
N PRO A 52 13.19 -7.16 -9.16
CA PRO A 52 13.75 -7.37 -10.49
C PRO A 52 15.28 -7.30 -10.46
N TYR A 53 15.92 -8.00 -11.39
CA TYR A 53 17.37 -7.95 -11.52
C TYR A 53 17.81 -6.59 -12.11
N ASP A 54 18.71 -5.91 -11.40
CA ASP A 54 19.36 -4.68 -11.83
C ASP A 54 20.79 -4.99 -12.29
N ARG A 55 21.06 -4.71 -13.56
CA ARG A 55 22.37 -4.93 -14.20
C ARG A 55 23.47 -4.00 -13.67
N VAL A 56 23.11 -2.81 -13.18
CA VAL A 56 24.10 -1.81 -12.74
C VAL A 56 24.63 -2.18 -11.35
N SER A 57 23.75 -2.54 -10.42
CA SER A 57 24.16 -2.98 -9.07
C SER A 57 24.53 -4.46 -9.00
N GLY A 58 24.17 -5.27 -10.02
CA GLY A 58 24.36 -6.72 -10.02
C GLY A 58 23.50 -7.46 -8.99
N ARG A 59 22.38 -6.86 -8.58
CA ARG A 59 21.49 -7.37 -7.51
C ARG A 59 20.06 -7.57 -8.01
N GLY A 60 19.29 -8.36 -7.27
CA GLY A 60 17.89 -8.67 -7.57
C GLY A 60 17.71 -10.04 -8.23
N GLY A 61 16.57 -10.27 -8.87
CA GLY A 61 16.17 -11.60 -9.35
C GLY A 61 15.79 -12.53 -8.20
N CYS A 62 15.33 -11.99 -7.06
CA CYS A 62 15.01 -12.76 -5.87
C CYS A 62 13.76 -12.22 -5.16
N TYR A 63 13.19 -13.05 -4.29
CA TYR A 63 12.16 -12.61 -3.37
C TYR A 63 12.79 -11.95 -2.16
N VAL A 64 12.38 -10.71 -1.88
CA VAL A 64 12.78 -9.96 -0.70
C VAL A 64 11.68 -10.06 0.35
N ALA A 65 12.06 -10.44 1.57
CA ALA A 65 11.15 -10.51 2.71
C ALA A 65 11.02 -9.12 3.37
N LEU A 66 9.80 -8.70 3.63
CA LEU A 66 9.52 -7.50 4.41
C LEU A 66 9.40 -7.85 5.91
N PRO A 67 9.74 -6.92 6.82
CA PRO A 67 9.59 -7.14 8.25
C PRO A 67 8.12 -7.40 8.61
N THR A 68 7.81 -8.63 9.04
CA THR A 68 6.42 -9.08 9.24
C THR A 68 5.73 -8.30 10.36
N SER A 69 6.44 -7.97 11.44
CA SER A 69 5.90 -7.16 12.55
C SER A 69 5.54 -5.74 12.14
N VAL A 70 6.26 -5.15 11.19
CA VAL A 70 5.96 -3.83 10.64
C VAL A 70 4.71 -3.90 9.77
N CYS A 71 4.64 -4.85 8.84
CA CYS A 71 3.46 -5.03 7.99
C CYS A 71 2.20 -5.34 8.81
N ASP A 72 2.30 -6.21 9.83
CA ASP A 72 1.17 -6.52 10.73
C ASP A 72 0.64 -5.28 11.45
N ARG A 73 1.55 -4.41 11.90
CA ARG A 73 1.21 -3.13 12.54
C ARG A 73 0.55 -2.16 11.57
N LEU A 74 1.10 -2.03 10.36
CA LEU A 74 0.49 -1.20 9.31
C LEU A 74 -0.91 -1.70 8.93
N TYR A 75 -1.11 -3.01 8.91
CA TYR A 75 -2.41 -3.64 8.67
C TYR A 75 -3.39 -3.35 9.80
N SER A 76 -2.97 -3.50 11.06
CA SER A 76 -3.83 -3.19 12.21
C SER A 76 -4.16 -1.70 12.34
N GLN A 77 -3.29 -0.82 11.83
CA GLN A 77 -3.54 0.61 11.71
C GLN A 77 -4.41 0.99 10.50
N GLY A 78 -4.77 0.03 9.65
CA GLY A 78 -5.56 0.29 8.43
C GLY A 78 -4.80 1.04 7.34
N ARG A 79 -3.46 1.11 7.41
CA ARG A 79 -2.62 1.80 6.41
C ARG A 79 -2.34 0.93 5.20
N ILE A 80 -2.51 -0.37 5.32
CA ILE A 80 -2.42 -1.33 4.23
C ILE A 80 -3.65 -2.24 4.26
N ALA A 81 -4.06 -2.71 3.09
CA ALA A 81 -5.20 -3.60 2.90
C ALA A 81 -4.76 -4.90 2.21
N LEU A 82 -5.47 -5.98 2.51
CA LEU A 82 -5.33 -7.25 1.81
C LEU A 82 -6.41 -7.34 0.75
N GLY A 83 -6.02 -7.65 -0.48
CA GLY A 83 -6.94 -7.97 -1.57
C GLY A 83 -7.48 -9.39 -1.47
N ASP A 84 -8.04 -9.87 -2.56
CA ASP A 84 -8.69 -11.18 -2.61
C ASP A 84 -7.72 -12.33 -2.27
N PRO A 85 -8.19 -13.34 -1.52
CA PRO A 85 -7.40 -14.51 -1.17
C PRO A 85 -7.23 -15.44 -2.38
N LEU A 86 -5.98 -15.79 -2.70
CA LEU A 86 -5.64 -16.93 -3.52
C LEU A 86 -5.33 -18.13 -2.61
N VAL A 87 -6.22 -19.12 -2.58
CA VAL A 87 -6.14 -20.26 -1.66
C VAL A 87 -5.51 -21.46 -2.35
N ASP A 88 -4.39 -21.93 -1.81
CA ASP A 88 -3.76 -23.21 -2.12
C ASP A 88 -3.88 -24.17 -0.92
N PRO A 89 -3.82 -25.50 -1.10
CA PRO A 89 -3.95 -26.46 0.00
C PRO A 89 -2.97 -26.26 1.18
N GLY A 90 -1.80 -25.68 0.94
CA GLY A 90 -0.77 -25.44 1.96
C GLY A 90 -0.61 -23.98 2.41
N LYS A 91 -1.27 -23.03 1.73
CA LYS A 91 -1.09 -21.60 1.97
C LYS A 91 -2.21 -20.76 1.36
N THR A 92 -2.44 -19.58 1.91
CA THR A 92 -3.26 -18.54 1.30
C THR A 92 -2.38 -17.34 1.00
N THR A 93 -2.47 -16.82 -0.22
CA THR A 93 -1.72 -15.64 -0.65
C THR A 93 -2.66 -14.48 -0.87
N TYR A 94 -2.31 -13.30 -0.34
CA TYR A 94 -3.06 -12.06 -0.51
C TYR A 94 -2.18 -11.04 -1.21
N ARG A 95 -2.74 -10.31 -2.17
CA ARG A 95 -2.08 -9.10 -2.67
C ARG A 95 -2.21 -7.99 -1.63
N VAL A 96 -1.13 -7.29 -1.36
CA VAL A 96 -1.10 -6.21 -0.36
C VAL A 96 -1.12 -4.87 -1.07
N TRP A 97 -1.98 -3.98 -0.60
CA TRP A 97 -2.16 -2.64 -1.15
C TRP A 97 -1.94 -1.60 -0.07
N LEU A 98 -1.49 -0.41 -0.47
CA LEU A 98 -1.66 0.76 0.38
C LEU A 98 -3.16 1.02 0.53
N ALA A 99 -3.60 1.27 1.76
CA ALA A 99 -4.95 1.77 1.96
C ALA A 99 -5.00 3.16 1.32
N SER A 100 -5.89 3.35 0.36
CA SER A 100 -6.20 4.70 -0.11
C SER A 100 -6.96 5.39 1.01
N ASP A 101 -6.55 6.61 1.38
CA ASP A 101 -7.48 7.52 2.04
C ASP A 101 -8.74 7.59 1.15
N PRO A 102 -9.96 7.61 1.72
CA PRO A 102 -11.17 7.72 0.92
C PRO A 102 -11.02 8.91 -0.02
N VAL A 103 -10.90 8.62 -1.33
CA VAL A 103 -10.74 9.63 -2.36
C VAL A 103 -12.00 10.48 -2.31
N ALA A 104 -11.87 11.73 -1.84
CA ALA A 104 -12.92 12.70 -2.03
C ALA A 104 -13.21 12.76 -3.53
N PRO A 105 -14.47 12.59 -3.97
CA PRO A 105 -14.78 12.52 -5.39
C PRO A 105 -14.26 13.77 -6.09
N VAL A 106 -13.33 13.58 -7.04
CA VAL A 106 -12.85 14.64 -7.91
C VAL A 106 -14.02 15.07 -8.78
N ARG A 107 -14.60 16.23 -8.51
CA ARG A 107 -15.54 16.86 -9.44
C ARG A 107 -14.73 17.39 -10.62
N ILE A 108 -14.83 16.72 -11.76
CA ILE A 108 -14.35 17.27 -13.03
C ILE A 108 -15.35 18.35 -13.45
N PRO A 109 -14.98 19.64 -13.52
CA PRO A 109 -15.86 20.65 -14.06
C PRO A 109 -16.04 20.39 -15.56
N VAL A 110 -17.20 19.87 -15.95
CA VAL A 110 -17.61 19.84 -17.35
C VAL A 110 -18.08 21.26 -17.69
N ALA A 111 -17.29 22.00 -18.46
CA ALA A 111 -17.74 23.25 -19.05
C ALA A 111 -18.92 22.95 -19.99
N PRO A 112 -20.06 23.67 -19.88
CA PRO A 112 -21.13 23.55 -20.86
C PRO A 112 -20.61 23.95 -22.24
N LEU A 113 -20.82 23.08 -23.24
CA LEU A 113 -20.56 23.42 -24.63
C LEU A 113 -21.46 24.61 -25.02
N PRO A 114 -20.92 25.70 -25.61
CA PRO A 114 -21.74 26.79 -26.08
C PRO A 114 -22.66 26.29 -27.20
N ALA A 115 -23.98 26.43 -26.99
CA ALA A 115 -24.97 26.21 -28.03
C ALA A 115 -24.74 27.25 -29.14
N VAL A 116 -24.25 26.79 -30.30
CA VAL A 116 -24.20 27.61 -31.50
C VAL A 116 -25.64 27.98 -31.86
N ALA A 117 -25.97 29.25 -31.70
CA ALA A 117 -27.27 29.82 -31.99
C ALA A 117 -27.57 29.69 -33.49
N ALA A 118 -28.37 28.70 -33.85
CA ALA A 118 -29.08 28.66 -35.10
C ALA A 118 -30.35 29.52 -34.96
N ALA A 119 -30.33 30.76 -35.45
CA ALA A 119 -31.53 31.55 -35.67
C ALA A 119 -31.37 32.50 -36.87
N GLN A 120 -31.81 31.98 -38.00
CA GLN A 120 -32.38 32.59 -39.19
C GLN A 120 -32.68 34.11 -39.10
N THR A 121 -32.25 34.87 -40.11
CA THR A 121 -32.95 36.11 -40.52
C THR A 121 -33.41 35.93 -41.96
N LEU A 122 -34.72 35.85 -42.11
CA LEU A 122 -35.48 35.89 -43.36
C LEU A 122 -36.02 37.32 -43.47
N ALA A 123 -35.54 38.11 -44.43
CA ALA A 123 -36.21 39.29 -44.99
C ALA A 123 -35.38 39.90 -46.14
N ALA A 124 -35.84 39.71 -47.37
CA ALA A 124 -35.95 40.73 -48.42
C ALA A 124 -36.91 40.20 -49.49
#